data_AF-A0A3B8L186-F1
#
_entry.id   AF-A0A3B8L186-F1
#
_cell.length_a   1.000
_cell.length_b   1.000
_cell.length_c   1.000
_cell.angle_alpha   90.00
_cell.angle_beta   90.00
_cell.angle_gamma   90.00
#
_symmetry.space_group_name_H-M   'P 1'
#
loop_
_entity.id
_entity.type
_entity.pdbx_description
1 polymer ?
#
loop_
_entity_poly.entity_id
_entity_poly.type
_entity_poly.pdbx_seq_one_letter_code
_entity_poly.pdbx_strand_id
1 'polypeptide(L)'
;QSVSQQFGGIGIQVRPDLVVATPLAGSPAYKKGIKAGDQIVEIDGKLASSFPKGKKLETAISLMKGKAGDPVTIGIRRTGVKEVIKITVTRAIVQVPTVMGDVFGDNDEWNFMLDDKKKIGYVRLTHFARRTADELNAALKQLEKKGMKALIIDLRYNPGGLLSQATRISDMFVEEGRIVSTKGRNVRERVWNATKPGTHTGFPMAVLVNHFSASASEILSA
;
A
#
# COMPACT_ATOMS: atom_id res chain seq x y z
N GLN A 1 -13.69 0.85 13.06
CA GLN A 1 -12.72 1.72 12.33
C GLN A 1 -12.85 1.45 10.84
N SER A 2 -13.29 2.43 10.07
CA SER A 2 -13.30 2.33 8.60
C SER A 2 -11.90 2.66 8.09
N VAL A 3 -11.09 1.65 7.81
CA VAL A 3 -9.91 1.84 6.96
C VAL A 3 -10.46 1.97 5.54
N SER A 4 -10.68 3.21 5.10
CA SER A 4 -10.93 3.46 3.68
C SER A 4 -9.60 3.29 2.95
N GLN A 5 -9.43 2.19 2.21
CA GLN A 5 -8.27 1.94 1.35
C GLN A 5 -8.27 2.83 0.09
N GLN A 6 -9.18 3.81 0.01
CA GLN A 6 -9.26 4.70 -1.13
C GLN A 6 -9.64 6.13 -0.71
N PHE A 7 -9.19 7.10 -1.48
CA PHE A 7 -9.60 8.50 -1.37
C PHE A 7 -9.61 9.18 -2.74
N GLY A 8 -10.50 10.16 -2.92
CA GLY A 8 -10.50 11.01 -4.10
C GLY A 8 -9.40 12.07 -4.00
N GLY A 9 -8.50 12.13 -4.99
CA GLY A 9 -7.41 13.10 -5.02
C GLY A 9 -6.31 12.73 -6.01
N ILE A 10 -5.09 13.21 -5.74
CA ILE A 10 -3.94 13.03 -6.64
C ILE A 10 -2.94 11.95 -6.19
N GLY A 11 -3.06 11.46 -4.96
CA GLY A 11 -2.30 10.31 -4.47
C GLY A 11 -0.87 10.62 -4.01
N ILE A 12 -0.72 11.58 -3.11
CA ILE A 12 0.57 11.91 -2.49
C ILE A 12 0.45 11.88 -0.97
N GLN A 13 1.55 11.55 -0.31
CA GLN A 13 1.75 11.81 1.12
C GLN A 13 2.55 13.10 1.27
N VAL A 14 2.08 13.98 2.14
CA VAL A 14 2.66 15.32 2.33
C VAL A 14 2.96 15.52 3.81
N ARG A 15 4.13 16.05 4.10
CA ARG A 15 4.58 16.40 5.46
C ARG A 15 3.98 17.74 5.91
N PRO A 16 4.02 18.07 7.21
CA PRO A 16 3.50 19.35 7.72
C PRO A 16 4.11 20.61 7.08
N ASP A 17 5.34 20.52 6.55
CA ASP A 17 6.06 21.57 5.82
C ASP A 17 5.64 21.70 4.34
N LEU A 18 4.59 20.99 3.92
CA LEU A 18 4.09 20.90 2.53
C LEU A 18 5.10 20.32 1.54
N VAL A 19 6.07 19.56 2.03
CA VAL A 19 6.97 18.78 1.17
C VAL A 19 6.35 17.41 0.92
N VAL A 20 6.40 16.97 -0.33
CA VAL A 20 5.98 15.62 -0.74
C VAL A 20 6.88 14.61 -0.05
N ALA A 21 6.32 13.83 0.85
CA ALA A 21 7.01 12.71 1.47
C ALA A 21 7.23 11.60 0.44
N THR A 22 6.14 11.18 -0.20
CA THR A 22 6.18 10.20 -1.28
C THR A 22 4.91 10.31 -2.14
N PRO A 23 5.04 10.33 -3.48
CA PRO A 23 3.90 10.04 -4.34
C PRO A 23 3.54 8.54 -4.23
N LEU A 24 2.26 8.22 -4.17
CA LEU A 24 1.82 6.83 -4.20
C LEU A 24 2.09 6.27 -5.61
N ALA A 25 2.70 5.09 -5.68
CA ALA A 25 3.04 4.42 -6.93
C ALA A 25 1.78 4.25 -7.82
N GLY A 26 1.90 4.54 -9.12
CA GLY A 26 0.79 4.50 -10.08
C GLY A 26 -0.31 5.56 -9.90
N SER A 27 -0.18 6.48 -8.92
CA SER A 27 -1.16 7.56 -8.71
C SER A 27 -1.10 8.65 -9.78
N PRO A 28 -2.15 9.48 -9.93
CA PRO A 28 -2.13 10.61 -10.86
C PRO A 28 -0.92 11.54 -10.67
N ALA A 29 -0.53 11.83 -9.43
CA ALA A 29 0.64 12.66 -9.13
C ALA A 29 1.95 11.99 -9.54
N TYR A 30 2.10 10.69 -9.26
CA TYR A 30 3.26 9.91 -9.68
C TYR A 30 3.44 9.95 -11.20
N LYS A 31 2.36 9.68 -11.95
CA LYS A 31 2.35 9.70 -13.43
C LYS A 31 2.63 11.09 -14.03
N LYS A 32 2.34 12.16 -13.29
CA LYS A 32 2.66 13.54 -13.68
C LYS A 32 4.06 13.98 -13.26
N GLY A 33 4.86 13.06 -12.71
CA GLY A 33 6.27 13.30 -12.39
C GLY A 33 6.50 14.12 -11.12
N ILE A 34 5.52 14.18 -10.21
CA ILE A 34 5.72 14.69 -8.85
C ILE A 34 6.62 13.70 -8.09
N LYS A 35 7.62 14.21 -7.39
CA LYS A 35 8.67 13.43 -6.73
C LYS A 35 8.69 13.71 -5.23
N ALA A 36 9.22 12.74 -4.47
CA ALA A 36 9.58 12.98 -3.08
C ALA A 36 10.56 14.16 -2.99
N GLY A 37 10.37 15.02 -2.00
CA GLY A 37 11.16 16.24 -1.82
C GLY A 37 10.63 17.47 -2.57
N ASP A 38 9.66 17.33 -3.49
CA ASP A 38 9.01 18.50 -4.09
C ASP A 38 8.27 19.30 -3.01
N GLN A 39 8.49 20.61 -2.95
CA GLN A 39 7.77 21.50 -2.04
C GLN A 39 6.56 22.09 -2.75
N ILE A 40 5.36 21.86 -2.22
CA ILE A 40 4.13 22.44 -2.75
C ILE A 40 4.05 23.90 -2.33
N VAL A 41 4.04 24.81 -3.31
CA VAL A 41 4.04 26.26 -3.09
C VAL A 41 2.76 26.94 -3.58
N GLU A 42 1.99 26.28 -4.44
CA GLU A 42 0.75 26.81 -5.02
C GLU A 42 -0.24 25.66 -5.30
N ILE A 43 -1.53 25.88 -5.07
CA ILE A 43 -2.61 24.95 -5.44
C ILE A 43 -3.76 25.77 -6.05
N ASP A 44 -4.12 25.49 -7.30
CA ASP A 44 -5.15 26.21 -8.07
C ASP A 44 -5.03 27.74 -7.98
N GLY A 45 -3.81 28.26 -8.18
CA GLY A 45 -3.54 29.70 -8.11
C GLY A 45 -3.36 30.25 -6.69
N LYS A 46 -3.66 29.49 -5.64
CA LYS A 46 -3.55 29.92 -4.25
C LYS A 46 -2.17 29.57 -3.69
N LEU A 47 -1.42 30.59 -3.28
CA LEU A 47 -0.10 30.41 -2.70
C LEU A 47 -0.19 29.74 -1.32
N ALA A 48 0.66 28.76 -1.06
CA ALA A 48 0.74 28.09 0.23
C ALA A 48 1.12 29.05 1.38
N SER A 49 1.77 30.17 1.06
CA SER A 49 2.06 31.26 2.01
C SER A 49 0.80 31.97 2.51
N SER A 50 -0.29 31.98 1.73
CA SER A 50 -1.55 32.62 2.08
C SER A 50 -2.51 31.70 2.86
N PHE A 51 -2.15 30.43 3.08
CA PHE A 51 -2.99 29.51 3.84
C PHE A 51 -3.02 29.88 5.34
N PRO A 52 -4.13 29.62 6.05
CA PRO A 52 -4.26 29.99 7.46
C PRO A 52 -3.13 29.40 8.32
N LYS A 53 -2.55 30.22 9.19
CA LYS A 53 -1.53 29.78 10.15
C LYS A 53 -2.10 28.65 11.03
N GLY A 54 -1.31 27.59 11.23
CA GLY A 54 -1.73 26.41 11.98
C GLY A 54 -2.69 25.45 11.26
N LYS A 55 -3.13 25.76 10.02
CA LYS A 55 -3.99 24.87 9.21
C LYS A 55 -3.50 24.66 7.78
N LYS A 56 -2.20 24.88 7.53
CA LYS A 56 -1.62 24.86 6.18
C LYS A 56 -1.76 23.49 5.52
N LEU A 57 -1.44 22.43 6.27
CA LEU A 57 -1.50 21.06 5.77
C LEU A 57 -2.94 20.65 5.43
N GLU A 58 -3.87 20.91 6.35
CA GLU A 58 -5.28 20.59 6.20
C GLU A 58 -5.90 21.33 5.01
N THR A 59 -5.56 22.61 4.85
CA THR A 59 -6.00 23.43 3.71
C THR A 59 -5.45 22.86 2.40
N ALA A 60 -4.16 22.55 2.35
CA ALA A 60 -3.54 21.95 1.17
C ALA A 60 -4.17 20.60 0.80
N ILE A 61 -4.36 19.72 1.78
CA ILE A 61 -5.03 18.42 1.60
C ILE A 61 -6.44 18.62 1.05
N SER A 62 -7.21 19.57 1.61
CA SER A 62 -8.57 19.84 1.16
C SER A 62 -8.62 20.33 -0.29
N LEU A 63 -7.66 21.15 -0.73
CA LEU A 63 -7.60 21.66 -2.10
C LEU A 63 -7.15 20.57 -3.10
N MET A 64 -6.25 19.68 -2.70
CA MET A 64 -5.77 18.59 -3.56
C MET A 64 -6.78 17.44 -3.68
N LYS A 65 -7.59 17.23 -2.64
CA LYS A 65 -8.76 16.32 -2.70
C LYS A 65 -9.85 16.92 -3.57
N GLY A 66 -10.77 16.09 -4.03
CA GLY A 66 -11.89 16.50 -4.88
C GLY A 66 -12.48 15.32 -5.63
N LYS A 67 -13.46 15.58 -6.48
CA LYS A 67 -14.14 14.56 -7.28
C LYS A 67 -13.17 13.97 -8.31
N ALA A 68 -13.28 12.68 -8.55
CA ALA A 68 -12.54 12.03 -9.63
C ALA A 68 -12.94 12.64 -10.99
N GLY A 69 -11.94 12.89 -11.85
CA GLY A 69 -12.10 13.57 -13.14
C GLY A 69 -11.78 15.07 -13.09
N ASP A 70 -11.91 15.72 -11.93
CA ASP A 70 -11.65 17.16 -11.83
C ASP A 70 -10.13 17.45 -11.85
N PRO A 71 -9.67 18.46 -12.60
CA PRO A 71 -8.27 18.86 -12.58
C PRO A 71 -7.91 19.64 -11.31
N VAL A 72 -6.66 19.54 -10.90
CA VAL A 72 -6.01 20.42 -9.91
C VAL A 72 -4.64 20.81 -10.43
N THR A 73 -4.28 22.08 -10.34
CA THR A 73 -2.95 22.56 -10.72
C THR A 73 -2.11 22.79 -9.47
N ILE A 74 -0.99 22.08 -9.39
CA ILE A 74 -0.04 22.18 -8.28
C ILE A 74 1.21 22.92 -8.78
N GLY A 75 1.59 24.01 -8.11
CA GLY A 75 2.90 24.62 -8.26
C GLY A 75 3.87 24.01 -7.26
N ILE A 76 4.96 23.44 -7.76
CA ILE A 76 6.02 22.84 -6.94
C ILE A 76 7.35 23.56 -7.11
N ARG A 77 8.14 23.60 -6.04
CA ARG A 77 9.56 23.94 -6.08
C ARG A 77 10.37 22.65 -5.94
N ARG A 78 11.27 22.41 -6.89
CA ARG A 78 12.13 21.23 -6.93
C ARG A 78 13.59 21.64 -6.78
N THR A 79 14.34 20.95 -5.93
CA THR A 79 15.78 21.18 -5.75
C THR A 79 16.51 21.14 -7.10
N GLY A 80 17.33 22.15 -7.37
CA GLY A 80 18.05 22.30 -8.63
C GLY A 80 17.27 22.97 -9.77
N VAL A 81 15.97 23.25 -9.59
CA VAL A 81 15.14 23.99 -10.55
C VAL A 81 14.80 25.37 -9.96
N LYS A 82 15.19 26.44 -10.67
CA LYS A 82 14.97 27.82 -10.19
C LYS A 82 13.49 28.21 -10.22
N GLU A 83 12.80 27.81 -11.28
CA GLU A 83 11.39 28.17 -11.51
C GLU A 83 10.42 27.24 -10.80
N VAL A 84 9.23 27.77 -10.48
CA VAL A 84 8.11 26.96 -10.00
C VAL A 84 7.56 26.14 -11.16
N ILE A 85 7.48 24.83 -10.99
CA ILE A 85 6.92 23.92 -11.98
C ILE A 85 5.42 23.81 -11.71
N LYS A 86 4.58 24.22 -12.67
CA LYS A 86 3.12 24.03 -12.58
C LYS A 86 2.73 22.71 -13.25
N ILE A 87 2.04 21.86 -12.49
CA ILE A 87 1.63 20.52 -12.92
C ILE A 87 0.13 20.39 -12.72
N THR A 88 -0.62 20.24 -13.82
CA THR A 88 -2.05 19.91 -13.76
C THR A 88 -2.23 18.40 -13.68
N VAL A 89 -2.89 17.96 -12.61
CA VAL A 89 -3.16 16.57 -12.30
C VAL A 89 -4.67 16.35 -12.29
N THR A 90 -5.13 15.31 -12.98
CA THR A 90 -6.53 14.89 -12.93
C THR A 90 -6.75 14.05 -11.68
N ARG A 91 -7.69 14.44 -10.81
CA ARG A 91 -8.01 13.67 -9.62
C ARG A 91 -8.59 12.30 -9.99
N ALA A 92 -8.26 11.29 -9.21
CA ALA A 92 -8.81 9.95 -9.36
C ALA A 92 -9.21 9.37 -8.00
N ILE A 93 -9.93 8.25 -8.02
CA ILE A 93 -10.05 7.40 -6.82
C ILE A 93 -8.71 6.70 -6.65
N VAL A 94 -7.89 7.21 -5.73
CA VAL A 94 -6.58 6.65 -5.44
C VAL A 94 -6.76 5.51 -4.46
N GLN A 95 -6.33 4.32 -4.87
CA GLN A 95 -6.29 3.14 -4.01
C GLN A 95 -4.90 3.06 -3.38
N VAL A 96 -4.86 2.81 -2.07
CA VAL A 96 -3.61 2.60 -1.35
C VAL A 96 -3.31 1.11 -1.42
N PRO A 97 -2.31 0.67 -2.23
CA PRO A 97 -1.99 -0.73 -2.35
C PRO A 97 -1.48 -1.27 -1.02
N THR A 98 -1.89 -2.50 -0.69
CA THR A 98 -1.42 -3.21 0.50
C THR A 98 -0.38 -4.27 0.20
N VAL A 99 -0.23 -4.64 -1.07
CA VAL A 99 0.78 -5.58 -1.56
C VAL A 99 1.76 -4.84 -2.47
N MET A 100 3.05 -4.93 -2.14
CA MET A 100 4.16 -4.33 -2.90
C MET A 100 5.16 -5.43 -3.30
N GLY A 101 5.85 -5.24 -4.41
CA GLY A 101 6.96 -6.10 -4.84
C GLY A 101 8.32 -5.52 -4.44
N ASP A 102 9.37 -6.04 -5.07
CA ASP A 102 10.76 -5.62 -4.83
C ASP A 102 11.03 -4.24 -5.47
N VAL A 103 10.73 -4.12 -6.77
CA VAL A 103 10.95 -2.89 -7.54
C VAL A 103 9.64 -2.44 -8.18
N PHE A 104 9.32 -1.15 -8.13
CA PHE A 104 8.23 -0.58 -8.93
C PHE A 104 8.78 -0.15 -10.29
N GLY A 105 8.33 -0.80 -11.35
CA GLY A 105 8.83 -0.57 -12.72
C GLY A 105 8.18 0.62 -13.41
N ASP A 106 8.77 1.04 -14.53
CA ASP A 106 8.27 2.14 -15.38
C ASP A 106 6.91 1.84 -16.03
N ASN A 107 6.46 0.59 -15.99
CA ASN A 107 5.16 0.14 -16.47
C ASN A 107 4.03 0.31 -15.44
N ASP A 108 4.26 1.04 -14.35
CA ASP A 108 3.33 1.21 -13.22
C ASP A 108 2.97 -0.10 -12.50
N GLU A 109 3.86 -1.11 -12.52
CA GLU A 109 3.66 -2.39 -11.85
C GLU A 109 4.81 -2.75 -10.91
N TRP A 110 4.48 -3.51 -9.86
CA TRP A 110 5.49 -4.11 -8.99
C TRP A 110 6.11 -5.34 -9.66
N ASN A 111 7.44 -5.37 -9.73
CA ASN A 111 8.17 -6.60 -9.92
C ASN A 111 8.17 -7.40 -8.62
N PHE A 112 7.41 -8.48 -8.59
CA PHE A 112 7.37 -9.40 -7.46
C PHE A 112 8.51 -10.44 -7.49
N MET A 113 9.26 -10.59 -8.58
CA MET A 113 10.37 -11.54 -8.65
C MET A 113 11.66 -10.88 -8.15
N LEU A 114 12.15 -11.30 -6.98
CA LEU A 114 13.37 -10.79 -6.35
C LEU A 114 14.64 -11.36 -6.99
N ASP A 115 14.61 -12.65 -7.36
CA ASP A 115 15.73 -13.31 -8.04
C ASP A 115 15.20 -14.14 -9.21
N ASP A 116 15.39 -13.64 -10.44
CA ASP A 116 14.95 -14.32 -11.66
C ASP A 116 15.67 -15.65 -11.93
N LYS A 117 16.92 -15.81 -11.48
CA LYS A 117 17.71 -17.03 -11.70
C LYS A 117 17.26 -18.13 -10.75
N LYS A 118 17.09 -17.80 -9.47
CA LYS A 118 16.63 -18.73 -8.43
C LYS A 118 15.11 -18.86 -8.36
N LYS A 119 14.38 -17.97 -9.04
CA LYS A 119 12.92 -17.89 -9.06
C LYS A 119 12.33 -17.63 -7.66
N ILE A 120 12.90 -16.66 -6.95
CA ILE A 120 12.44 -16.26 -5.62
C ILE A 120 11.44 -15.12 -5.77
N GLY A 121 10.18 -15.37 -5.42
CA GLY A 121 9.14 -14.35 -5.30
C GLY A 121 9.27 -13.58 -3.99
N TYR A 122 8.92 -12.30 -4.03
CA TYR A 122 8.89 -11.40 -2.90
C TYR A 122 7.61 -10.58 -2.94
N VAL A 123 6.88 -10.59 -1.83
CA VAL A 123 5.70 -9.77 -1.61
C VAL A 123 5.81 -9.11 -0.25
N ARG A 124 5.59 -7.80 -0.18
CA ARG A 124 5.53 -7.04 1.05
C ARG A 124 4.08 -6.66 1.34
N LEU A 125 3.57 -7.10 2.48
CA LEU A 125 2.26 -6.68 2.98
C LEU A 125 2.46 -5.51 3.92
N THR A 126 1.92 -4.34 3.57
CA THR A 126 2.07 -3.15 4.42
C THR A 126 1.05 -3.12 5.57
N HIS A 127 -0.17 -3.59 5.31
CA HIS A 127 -1.29 -3.63 6.25
C HIS A 127 -2.31 -4.67 5.79
N PHE A 128 -3.17 -5.15 6.68
CA PHE A 128 -4.29 -6.05 6.35
C PHE A 128 -5.58 -5.26 6.20
N ALA A 129 -5.96 -4.92 4.97
CA ALA A 129 -7.19 -4.20 4.69
C ALA A 129 -8.04 -4.94 3.65
N ARG A 130 -9.24 -4.42 3.34
CA ARG A 130 -10.33 -5.19 2.71
C ARG A 130 -9.95 -5.95 1.44
N ARG A 131 -8.98 -5.44 0.67
CA ARG A 131 -8.54 -6.01 -0.61
C ARG A 131 -7.20 -6.75 -0.57
N THR A 132 -6.54 -6.83 0.59
CA THR A 132 -5.18 -7.35 0.69
C THR A 132 -5.07 -8.80 0.23
N ALA A 133 -6.02 -9.65 0.59
CA ALA A 133 -6.03 -11.04 0.11
C ALA A 133 -6.16 -11.12 -1.42
N ASP A 134 -7.01 -10.29 -2.03
CA ASP A 134 -7.22 -10.32 -3.48
C ASP A 134 -6.01 -9.77 -4.24
N GLU A 135 -5.38 -8.72 -3.70
CA GLU A 135 -4.11 -8.17 -4.21
C GLU A 135 -2.97 -9.20 -4.12
N LEU A 136 -2.87 -9.94 -3.01
CA LEU A 136 -1.84 -10.96 -2.83
C LEU A 136 -2.06 -12.12 -3.80
N ASN A 137 -3.29 -12.62 -3.93
CA ASN A 137 -3.62 -13.68 -4.89
C ASN A 137 -3.26 -13.27 -6.34
N ALA A 138 -3.49 -12.00 -6.70
CA ALA A 138 -3.07 -11.49 -8.01
C ALA A 138 -1.54 -11.52 -8.19
N ALA A 139 -0.78 -11.12 -7.16
CA ALA A 139 0.68 -11.19 -7.17
C ALA A 139 1.20 -12.63 -7.25
N LEU A 140 0.63 -13.55 -6.48
CA LEU A 140 0.96 -14.98 -6.50
C LEU A 140 0.75 -15.58 -7.89
N LYS A 141 -0.39 -15.31 -8.52
CA LYS A 141 -0.65 -15.77 -9.91
C LYS A 141 0.37 -15.25 -10.92
N GLN A 142 0.88 -14.03 -10.74
CA GLN A 142 1.95 -13.51 -11.60
C GLN A 142 3.27 -14.24 -11.35
N LEU A 143 3.60 -14.50 -10.08
CA LEU A 143 4.79 -15.23 -9.68
C LEU A 143 4.80 -16.68 -10.19
N GLU A 144 3.66 -17.37 -10.06
CA GLU A 144 3.46 -18.74 -10.56
C GLU A 144 3.65 -18.80 -12.07
N LYS A 145 3.02 -17.88 -12.82
CA LYS A 145 3.21 -17.78 -14.28
C LYS A 145 4.67 -17.54 -14.68
N LYS A 146 5.45 -16.87 -13.82
CA LYS A 146 6.89 -16.62 -14.02
C LYS A 146 7.79 -17.77 -13.52
N GLY A 147 7.20 -18.86 -13.04
CA GLY A 147 7.89 -20.06 -12.59
C GLY A 147 8.54 -19.94 -11.22
N MET A 148 7.92 -19.20 -10.29
CA MET A 148 8.37 -19.08 -8.90
C MET A 148 8.66 -20.45 -8.27
N LYS A 149 9.77 -20.53 -7.53
CA LYS A 149 10.23 -21.72 -6.80
C LYS A 149 10.39 -21.50 -5.29
N ALA A 150 10.33 -20.26 -4.82
CA ALA A 150 10.36 -19.91 -3.40
C ALA A 150 9.63 -18.58 -3.19
N LEU A 151 9.08 -18.35 -2.00
CA LEU A 151 8.36 -17.12 -1.67
C LEU A 151 8.87 -16.47 -0.39
N ILE A 152 9.05 -15.16 -0.41
CA ILE A 152 9.28 -14.34 0.78
C ILE A 152 8.05 -13.44 0.99
N ILE A 153 7.41 -13.55 2.16
CA ILE A 153 6.37 -12.62 2.61
C ILE A 153 6.99 -11.67 3.64
N ASP A 154 7.07 -10.39 3.31
CA ASP A 154 7.62 -9.36 4.19
C ASP A 154 6.51 -8.63 4.95
N LEU A 155 6.47 -8.85 6.27
CA LEU A 155 5.55 -8.24 7.23
C LEU A 155 6.23 -7.19 8.11
N ARG A 156 7.48 -6.81 7.83
CA ARG A 156 8.19 -5.79 8.61
C ARG A 156 7.43 -4.47 8.54
N TYR A 157 7.27 -3.84 9.70
CA TYR A 157 6.52 -2.58 9.86
C TYR A 157 5.02 -2.69 9.51
N ASN A 158 4.45 -3.89 9.50
CA ASN A 158 3.02 -4.11 9.31
C ASN A 158 2.30 -4.21 10.66
N PRO A 159 1.54 -3.18 11.08
CA PRO A 159 0.86 -3.16 12.39
C PRO A 159 -0.38 -4.07 12.45
N GLY A 160 -0.66 -4.83 11.40
CA GLY A 160 -1.78 -5.75 11.29
C GLY A 160 -2.96 -5.14 10.54
N GLY A 161 -4.17 -5.38 11.04
CA GLY A 161 -5.41 -4.93 10.43
C GLY A 161 -6.54 -5.94 10.58
N LEU A 162 -7.29 -6.18 9.50
CA LEU A 162 -8.48 -7.01 9.53
C LEU A 162 -8.13 -8.49 9.76
N LEU A 163 -8.63 -9.06 10.86
CA LEU A 163 -8.57 -10.50 11.15
C LEU A 163 -9.04 -11.34 9.96
N SER A 164 -10.13 -10.93 9.30
CA SER A 164 -10.68 -11.65 8.15
C SER A 164 -9.72 -11.72 6.95
N GLN A 165 -8.79 -10.77 6.84
CA GLN A 165 -7.79 -10.77 5.77
C GLN A 165 -6.59 -11.63 6.16
N ALA A 166 -6.17 -11.60 7.43
CA ALA A 166 -5.17 -12.53 7.93
C ALA A 166 -5.62 -13.97 7.72
N THR A 167 -6.84 -14.33 8.14
CA THR A 167 -7.35 -15.69 7.97
C THR A 167 -7.43 -16.10 6.51
N ARG A 168 -7.92 -15.21 5.61
CA ARG A 168 -7.97 -15.50 4.17
C ARG A 168 -6.59 -15.68 3.55
N ILE A 169 -5.58 -14.95 4.02
CA ILE A 169 -4.21 -15.05 3.52
C ILE A 169 -3.51 -16.30 4.08
N SER A 170 -3.66 -16.60 5.37
CA SER A 170 -3.14 -17.84 5.95
C SER A 170 -3.72 -19.08 5.26
N ASP A 171 -5.01 -19.06 4.93
CA ASP A 171 -5.71 -20.12 4.20
C ASP A 171 -5.15 -20.36 2.78
N MET A 172 -4.42 -19.38 2.21
CA MET A 172 -3.74 -19.57 0.92
C MET A 172 -2.53 -20.50 1.02
N PHE A 173 -1.97 -20.73 2.22
CA PHE A 173 -0.70 -21.45 2.40
C PHE A 173 -0.78 -22.64 3.34
N VAL A 174 -1.86 -22.77 4.13
CA VAL A 174 -2.07 -23.86 5.08
C VAL A 174 -3.11 -24.82 4.51
N GLU A 175 -2.77 -26.11 4.36
CA GLU A 175 -3.70 -27.11 3.78
C GLU A 175 -4.79 -27.55 4.77
N GLU A 176 -4.44 -27.67 6.05
CA GLU A 176 -5.34 -28.14 7.11
C GLU A 176 -4.90 -27.63 8.48
N GLY A 177 -5.82 -27.70 9.45
CA GLY A 177 -5.58 -27.29 10.83
C GLY A 177 -6.19 -25.93 11.18
N ARG A 178 -5.94 -25.49 12.41
CA ARG A 178 -6.48 -24.24 12.94
C ARG A 178 -5.55 -23.08 12.58
N ILE A 179 -6.10 -22.05 11.94
CA ILE A 179 -5.37 -20.80 11.66
C ILE A 179 -5.34 -19.94 12.91
N VAL A 180 -6.51 -19.66 13.50
CA VAL A 180 -6.63 -18.81 14.68
C VAL A 180 -7.93 -19.09 15.42
N SER A 181 -7.95 -18.80 16.72
CA SER A 181 -9.20 -18.69 17.47
C SER A 181 -9.25 -17.42 18.30
N THR A 182 -10.46 -16.95 18.57
CA THR A 182 -10.71 -15.84 19.50
C THR A 182 -11.48 -16.37 20.70
N LYS A 183 -10.93 -16.18 21.90
CA LYS A 183 -11.55 -16.52 23.17
C LYS A 183 -11.76 -15.26 23.99
N GLY A 184 -12.95 -15.07 24.54
CA GLY A 184 -13.25 -13.93 25.39
C GLY A 184 -14.07 -14.34 26.60
N ARG A 185 -14.10 -13.48 27.63
CA ARG A 185 -14.68 -13.80 28.95
C ARG A 185 -16.14 -14.27 28.88
N ASN A 186 -16.96 -13.60 28.08
CA ASN A 186 -18.40 -13.86 27.94
C ASN A 186 -18.83 -14.02 26.47
N VAL A 187 -17.91 -14.45 25.59
CA VAL A 187 -18.22 -14.71 24.18
C VAL A 187 -17.78 -16.11 23.80
N ARG A 188 -18.60 -16.79 22.99
CA ARG A 188 -18.27 -18.11 22.48
C ARG A 188 -16.98 -18.04 21.68
N GLU A 189 -16.11 -19.03 21.88
CA GLU A 189 -14.91 -19.17 21.06
C GLU A 189 -15.30 -19.24 19.57
N ARG A 190 -14.58 -18.47 18.76
CA ARG A 190 -14.65 -18.58 17.31
C ARG A 190 -13.34 -19.13 16.82
N VAL A 191 -13.42 -20.08 15.90
CA VAL A 191 -12.27 -20.77 15.33
C VAL A 191 -12.32 -20.61 13.82
N TRP A 192 -11.19 -20.27 13.24
CA TRP A 192 -10.96 -20.24 11.80
C TRP A 192 -9.98 -21.37 11.47
N ASN A 193 -10.42 -22.30 10.65
CA ASN A 193 -9.62 -23.43 10.20
C ASN A 193 -9.27 -23.25 8.72
N ALA A 194 -8.15 -23.85 8.33
CA ALA A 194 -7.69 -23.90 6.96
C ALA A 194 -8.56 -24.83 6.10
N THR A 195 -8.58 -24.56 4.80
CA THR A 195 -9.27 -25.31 3.77
C THR A 195 -8.30 -25.69 2.65
N LYS A 196 -8.26 -26.97 2.32
CA LYS A 196 -7.32 -27.54 1.34
C LYS A 196 -7.43 -27.02 -0.11
N PRO A 197 -8.62 -26.72 -0.66
CA PRO A 197 -8.72 -26.32 -2.07
C PRO A 197 -8.04 -24.97 -2.35
N GLY A 198 -7.08 -24.96 -3.28
CA GLY A 198 -6.42 -23.73 -3.73
C GLY A 198 -5.24 -23.29 -2.87
N THR A 199 -4.79 -24.11 -1.92
CA THR A 199 -3.56 -23.86 -1.16
C THR A 199 -2.35 -23.87 -2.09
N HIS A 200 -1.53 -22.83 -1.99
CA HIS A 200 -0.24 -22.73 -2.66
C HIS A 200 0.81 -23.53 -1.89
N THR A 201 1.18 -24.70 -2.39
CA THR A 201 2.17 -25.60 -1.77
C THR A 201 3.29 -25.99 -2.73
N GLY A 202 4.28 -26.73 -2.24
CA GLY A 202 5.37 -27.26 -3.07
C GLY A 202 6.56 -26.33 -3.29
N PHE A 203 6.64 -25.22 -2.56
CA PHE A 203 7.81 -24.33 -2.55
C PHE A 203 8.18 -23.90 -1.12
N PRO A 204 9.48 -23.69 -0.83
CA PRO A 204 9.90 -23.08 0.43
C PRO A 204 9.38 -21.64 0.55
N MET A 205 8.89 -21.30 1.74
CA MET A 205 8.41 -19.97 2.08
C MET A 205 9.13 -19.45 3.33
N ALA A 206 9.45 -18.16 3.34
CA ALA A 206 9.93 -17.44 4.51
C ALA A 206 9.05 -16.22 4.80
N VAL A 207 8.80 -15.95 6.09
CA VAL A 207 8.09 -14.75 6.54
C VAL A 207 9.05 -13.84 7.28
N LEU A 208 9.20 -12.60 6.84
CA LEU A 208 10.05 -11.60 7.50
C LEU A 208 9.21 -10.76 8.46
N VAL A 209 9.61 -10.70 9.72
CA VAL A 209 8.97 -9.90 10.77
C VAL A 209 9.98 -9.00 11.47
N ASN A 210 9.51 -7.95 12.13
CA ASN A 210 10.31 -7.15 13.06
C ASN A 210 9.45 -6.72 14.26
N HIS A 211 10.03 -5.94 15.19
CA HIS A 211 9.33 -5.46 16.39
C HIS A 211 8.13 -4.53 16.12
N PHE A 212 7.85 -4.18 14.86
CA PHE A 212 6.67 -3.43 14.44
C PHE A 212 5.62 -4.30 13.72
N SER A 213 5.89 -5.59 13.53
CA SER A 213 4.92 -6.57 13.05
C SER A 213 3.97 -6.93 14.18
N ALA A 214 2.67 -6.71 14.02
CA ALA A 214 1.69 -6.89 15.09
C ALA A 214 0.32 -7.41 14.60
N SER A 215 -0.48 -7.95 15.51
CA SER A 215 -1.87 -8.34 15.33
C SER A 215 -2.08 -9.31 14.15
N ALA A 216 -2.78 -8.90 13.09
CA ALA A 216 -2.99 -9.71 11.89
C ALA A 216 -1.68 -10.22 11.27
N SER A 217 -0.58 -9.48 11.39
CA SER A 217 0.75 -9.92 10.97
C SER A 217 1.25 -11.10 11.81
N GLU A 218 1.02 -11.07 13.13
CA GLU A 218 1.42 -12.14 14.04
C GLU A 218 0.62 -13.41 13.77
N ILE A 219 -0.68 -13.28 13.43
CA ILE A 219 -1.53 -14.40 13.03
C ILE A 219 -1.01 -15.08 11.75
N LEU A 220 -0.53 -14.31 10.78
CA LEU A 220 0.01 -14.88 9.54
C LEU A 220 1.38 -15.55 9.76
N SER A 221 2.20 -15.03 10.67
CA SER A 221 3.55 -15.55 10.91
C SER A 221 3.63 -16.72 11.90
N ALA A 222 2.59 -16.94 12.72
CA ALA A 222 2.53 -18.00 13.73
C ALA A 222 2.20 -19.36 13.12
#